data_AF-W2Q786-F1
#
_entry.id   AF-W2Q786-F1
#
_cell.length_a   1.000
_cell.length_b   1.000
_cell.length_c   1.000
_cell.angle_alpha   90.00
_cell.angle_beta   90.00
_cell.angle_gamma   90.00
#
_symmetry.space_group_name_H-M   'P 1'
#
loop_
_entity.id
_entity.type
_entity.pdbx_description
1 polymer ?
#
loop_
_entity_poly.entity_id
_entity_poly.type
_entity_poly.pdbx_seq_one_letter_code
_entity_poly.pdbx_strand_id
1 'polypeptide(L)'
;MAVPLVGCASHRLNLAMREYLAPHKNTLAEVQALMRKLRTLKQAAKLRKKTALQPVLRQDTRWSSTFTMLARYFRLYEHHSPDDEDLEDLIPSRTTHRSLCKLFDELHDVKSISKKLQNDGLTLLDDRDLHGGLLEVHPSFGNYQAPNAPIVHSPKFESAVVKMLGGRRRD
;
A
#
# COMPACT_ATOMS: atom_id res chain seq x y z
N MET A 1 -33.87 -12.20 -14.42
CA MET A 1 -32.87 -12.65 -13.42
C MET A 1 -31.63 -11.79 -13.60
N ALA A 2 -31.11 -11.15 -12.55
CA ALA A 2 -29.87 -10.37 -12.63
C ALA A 2 -28.66 -11.30 -12.55
N VAL A 3 -27.62 -11.03 -13.34
CA VAL A 3 -26.36 -11.79 -13.34
C VAL A 3 -25.59 -11.45 -12.05
N PRO A 4 -25.15 -12.44 -11.25
CA PRO A 4 -24.36 -12.16 -10.05
C PRO A 4 -23.00 -11.56 -10.44
N LEU A 5 -22.58 -10.53 -9.71
CA LEU A 5 -21.31 -9.83 -9.95
C LEU A 5 -20.31 -10.15 -8.84
N VAL A 6 -19.04 -10.26 -9.21
CA VAL A 6 -17.90 -10.39 -8.30
C VAL A 6 -17.15 -9.07 -8.28
N GLY A 7 -16.91 -8.52 -7.09
CA GLY A 7 -16.18 -7.26 -6.93
C GLY A 7 -14.68 -7.42 -7.21
N CYS A 8 -14.02 -6.34 -7.66
CA CYS A 8 -12.58 -6.34 -7.85
C CYS A 8 -11.82 -6.38 -6.52
N ALA A 9 -11.00 -7.42 -6.32
CA ALA A 9 -10.17 -7.61 -5.14
C ALA A 9 -9.20 -6.45 -4.88
N SER A 10 -8.49 -6.01 -5.92
CA SER A 10 -7.59 -4.86 -5.84
C SER A 10 -8.32 -3.57 -5.42
N HIS A 11 -9.58 -3.39 -5.83
CA HIS A 11 -10.39 -2.25 -5.43
C HIS A 11 -10.78 -2.31 -3.96
N ARG A 12 -11.22 -3.48 -3.48
CA ARG A 12 -11.55 -3.71 -2.06
C ARG A 12 -10.34 -3.44 -1.17
N LEU A 13 -9.16 -3.93 -1.57
CA LEU A 13 -7.91 -3.67 -0.86
C LEU A 13 -7.56 -2.17 -0.85
N ASN A 14 -7.73 -1.47 -1.98
CA ASN A 14 -7.44 -0.04 -2.05
C ASN A 14 -8.31 0.79 -1.09
N LEU A 15 -9.58 0.41 -0.90
CA LEU A 15 -10.47 1.09 0.04
C LEU A 15 -10.04 0.86 1.50
N ALA A 16 -9.71 -0.38 1.87
CA ALA A 16 -9.17 -0.69 3.20
C ALA A 16 -7.89 0.12 3.48
N MET A 17 -6.97 0.14 2.51
CA MET A 17 -5.71 0.89 2.63
C MET A 17 -5.91 2.39 2.75
N ARG A 18 -6.93 2.95 2.12
CA ARG A 18 -7.24 4.38 2.23
C ARG A 18 -7.65 4.75 3.65
N GLU A 19 -8.47 3.94 4.30
CA GLU A 19 -8.83 4.14 5.71
C GLU A 19 -7.62 3.92 6.63
N TYR A 20 -6.85 2.85 6.38
CA TYR A 20 -5.66 2.53 7.17
C TYR A 20 -4.62 3.66 7.18
N LEU A 21 -4.40 4.30 6.02
CA LEU A 21 -3.41 5.36 5.88
C LEU A 21 -3.91 6.73 6.34
N ALA A 22 -5.20 6.89 6.63
CA ALA A 22 -5.78 8.18 7.01
C ALA A 22 -5.13 8.80 8.26
N PRO A 23 -4.84 8.05 9.35
CA PRO A 23 -4.14 8.59 10.52
C PRO A 23 -2.71 9.05 10.22
N HIS A 24 -2.07 8.50 9.20
CA HIS A 24 -0.68 8.80 8.83
C HIS A 24 -0.55 9.94 7.81
N LYS A 25 -1.66 10.58 7.42
CA LYS A 25 -1.70 11.57 6.32
C LYS A 25 -0.67 12.70 6.48
N ASN A 26 -0.51 13.22 7.70
CA ASN A 26 0.40 14.34 8.00
C ASN A 26 1.86 13.91 7.87
N THR A 27 2.23 12.80 8.52
CA THR A 27 3.58 12.23 8.43
C THR A 27 3.96 11.87 6.99
N LEU A 28 3.02 11.31 6.21
CA LEU A 28 3.25 11.05 4.80
C LEU A 28 3.37 12.36 3.99
N ALA A 29 2.72 13.45 4.41
CA ALA A 29 2.80 14.75 3.76
C ALA A 29 4.15 15.43 3.98
N GLU A 30 4.77 15.26 5.16
CA GLU A 30 6.15 15.67 5.43
C GLU A 30 7.11 15.01 4.44
N VAL A 31 7.03 13.69 4.28
CA VAL A 31 7.83 12.96 3.28
C VAL A 31 7.56 13.50 1.87
N GLN A 32 6.30 13.75 1.52
CA GLN A 32 5.97 14.30 0.22
C GLN A 32 6.58 15.70 0.00
N ALA A 33 6.60 16.56 1.01
CA ALA A 33 7.22 17.88 0.95
C ALA A 33 8.73 17.77 0.71
N LEU A 34 9.42 16.89 1.44
CA LEU A 34 10.82 16.58 1.22
C LEU A 34 11.08 16.09 -0.21
N MET A 35 10.29 15.10 -0.67
CA MET A 35 10.44 14.53 -2.01
C MET A 35 10.18 15.57 -3.10
N ARG A 36 9.31 16.56 -2.89
CA ARG A 36 9.14 17.71 -3.79
C ARG A 36 10.37 18.61 -3.80
N LYS A 37 10.94 18.93 -2.64
CA LYS A 37 12.14 19.76 -2.53
C LYS A 37 13.33 19.10 -3.22
N LEU A 38 13.51 17.79 -3.06
CA LEU A 38 14.57 17.02 -3.72
C LEU A 38 14.44 16.99 -5.25
N ARG A 39 13.25 17.25 -5.82
CA ARG A 39 13.04 17.36 -7.28
C ARG A 39 13.39 18.72 -7.85
N THR A 40 13.63 19.73 -7.03
CA THR A 40 14.04 21.06 -7.50
C THR A 40 15.41 21.00 -8.17
N LEU A 41 15.69 21.87 -9.14
CA LEU A 41 16.92 21.82 -9.94
C LEU A 41 18.19 21.79 -9.07
N LYS A 42 18.28 22.69 -8.07
CA LYS A 42 19.40 22.79 -7.13
C LYS A 42 19.62 21.48 -6.38
N GLN A 43 18.55 20.95 -5.78
CA GLN A 43 18.63 19.76 -4.93
C GLN A 43 18.81 18.47 -5.75
N ALA A 44 18.17 18.36 -6.91
CA ALA A 44 18.39 17.26 -7.83
C ALA A 44 19.85 17.22 -8.33
N ALA A 45 20.46 18.38 -8.60
CA ALA A 45 21.87 18.46 -8.97
C ALA A 45 22.80 18.00 -7.84
N LYS A 46 22.53 18.42 -6.59
CA LYS A 46 23.25 17.93 -5.39
C LYS A 46 23.08 16.42 -5.22
N LEU A 47 21.86 15.91 -5.33
CA LEU A 47 21.54 14.50 -5.14
C LEU A 47 22.23 13.59 -6.17
N ARG A 48 22.27 14.01 -7.44
CA ARG A 48 22.94 13.27 -8.53
C ARG A 48 24.43 13.05 -8.29
N LYS A 49 25.10 13.89 -7.49
CA LYS A 49 26.50 13.69 -7.10
C LYS A 49 26.67 12.54 -6.10
N LYS A 50 25.60 12.16 -5.39
CA LYS A 50 25.61 11.11 -4.35
C LYS A 50 24.96 9.81 -4.80
N THR A 51 23.94 9.87 -5.66
CA THR A 51 23.18 8.69 -6.10
C THR A 51 22.48 8.91 -7.44
N ALA A 52 22.26 7.84 -8.20
CA ALA A 52 21.46 7.87 -9.42
C ALA A 52 19.94 7.89 -9.13
N LEU A 53 19.53 7.62 -7.88
CA LEU A 53 18.13 7.54 -7.49
C LEU A 53 17.43 8.91 -7.63
N GLN A 54 16.21 8.90 -8.19
CA GLN A 54 15.36 10.07 -8.28
C GLN A 54 14.22 10.02 -7.24
N PRO A 55 13.78 11.17 -6.70
CA PRO A 55 12.61 11.21 -5.82
C PRO A 55 11.32 10.89 -6.58
N VAL A 56 10.41 10.18 -5.91
CA VAL A 56 9.07 9.82 -6.39
C VAL A 56 8.01 10.49 -5.53
N LEU A 57 6.96 11.03 -6.15
CA LEU A 57 5.81 11.59 -5.42
C LEU A 57 4.67 10.58 -5.35
N ARG A 58 3.87 10.66 -4.29
CA ARG A 58 2.66 9.83 -4.16
C ARG A 58 1.47 10.50 -4.86
N GLN A 59 0.51 9.67 -5.27
CA GLN A 59 -0.84 10.05 -5.64
C GLN A 59 -1.78 9.69 -4.48
N ASP A 60 -2.49 10.69 -3.95
CA ASP A 60 -3.31 10.51 -2.74
C ASP A 60 -4.43 9.46 -2.88
N THR A 61 -4.89 9.20 -4.11
CA THR A 61 -5.94 8.21 -4.38
C THR A 61 -5.43 6.78 -4.54
N ARG A 62 -4.10 6.56 -4.63
CA ARG A 62 -3.49 5.26 -4.90
C ARG A 62 -2.47 4.90 -3.84
N TRP A 63 -2.83 4.03 -2.90
CA TRP A 63 -1.95 3.63 -1.80
C TRP A 63 -0.61 3.02 -2.26
N SER A 64 -0.60 2.35 -3.43
CA SER A 64 0.62 1.76 -4.00
C SER A 64 1.70 2.80 -4.34
N SER A 65 1.29 4.02 -4.63
CA SER A 65 2.21 5.15 -4.83
C SER A 65 2.79 5.65 -3.50
N THR A 66 2.02 5.60 -2.41
CA THR A 66 2.51 5.85 -1.05
C THR A 66 3.61 4.86 -0.69
N PHE A 67 3.38 3.56 -0.93
CA PHE A 67 4.40 2.52 -0.72
C PHE A 67 5.67 2.81 -1.54
N THR A 68 5.52 3.13 -2.83
CA THR A 68 6.66 3.44 -3.72
C THR A 68 7.43 4.69 -3.26
N MET A 69 6.72 5.73 -2.80
CA MET A 69 7.34 6.94 -2.28
C MET A 69 8.14 6.65 -1.00
N LEU A 70 7.57 5.89 -0.06
CA LEU A 70 8.27 5.51 1.17
C LEU A 70 9.50 4.65 0.89
N ALA A 71 9.37 3.64 0.04
CA ALA A 71 10.50 2.82 -0.38
C ALA A 71 11.63 3.68 -1.00
N ARG A 72 11.27 4.70 -1.78
CA ARG A 72 12.25 5.63 -2.35
C ARG A 72 12.85 6.54 -1.27
N TYR A 73 12.02 7.07 -0.38
CA TYR A 73 12.46 7.92 0.71
C TYR A 73 13.52 7.25 1.57
N PHE A 74 13.32 6.01 2.02
CA PHE A 74 14.30 5.31 2.84
C PHE A 74 15.64 5.12 2.14
N ARG A 75 15.62 4.79 0.84
CA ARG A 75 16.87 4.69 0.04
C ARG A 75 17.56 6.04 -0.15
N LEU A 76 16.81 7.14 -0.22
CA LEU A 76 17.37 8.49 -0.34
C LEU A 76 17.84 9.04 1.00
N TYR A 77 17.28 8.56 2.12
CA TYR A 77 17.57 9.04 3.46
C TYR A 77 19.05 8.93 3.82
N GLU A 78 19.71 7.85 3.40
CA GLU A 78 21.16 7.63 3.58
C GLU A 78 22.05 8.63 2.82
N HIS A 79 21.49 9.31 1.81
CA HIS A 79 22.22 10.25 0.95
C HIS A 79 21.99 11.71 1.33
N HIS A 80 21.15 11.99 2.33
CA HIS A 80 20.93 13.35 2.80
C HIS A 80 22.21 13.93 3.40
N SER A 81 22.50 15.21 3.11
CA SER A 81 23.54 15.92 3.86
C SER A 81 22.95 16.40 5.17
N PRO A 82 23.58 16.15 6.33
CA PRO A 82 23.16 16.75 7.58
C PRO A 82 23.31 18.28 7.56
N ASP A 83 24.24 18.80 6.75
CA ASP A 83 24.55 20.24 6.66
C ASP A 83 23.78 20.98 5.54
N ASP A 84 22.74 20.37 4.93
CA ASP A 84 21.95 21.05 3.92
C ASP A 84 20.84 21.88 4.58
N GLU A 85 21.15 23.14 4.88
CA GLU A 85 20.20 24.13 5.46
C GLU A 85 18.90 24.23 4.65
N ASP A 86 18.93 23.99 3.32
CA ASP A 86 17.71 24.02 2.50
C ASP A 86 16.74 22.86 2.80
N LEU A 87 17.21 21.82 3.49
CA LEU A 87 16.49 20.57 3.78
C LEU A 87 16.22 20.36 5.27
N GLU A 88 16.88 21.09 6.18
CA GLU A 88 16.82 20.87 7.62
C GLU A 88 15.38 20.80 8.15
N ASP A 89 14.55 21.78 7.79
CA ASP A 89 13.13 21.86 8.18
C ASP A 89 12.24 20.79 7.53
N LEU A 90 12.73 20.11 6.50
CA LEU A 90 11.97 19.13 5.71
C LEU A 90 12.36 17.69 6.02
N ILE A 91 13.46 17.46 6.74
CA ILE A 91 13.87 16.13 7.15
C ILE A 91 12.91 15.68 8.27
N PRO A 92 12.20 14.54 8.10
CA PRO A 92 11.34 14.02 9.15
C PRO A 92 12.13 13.82 10.46
N SER A 93 11.53 14.21 11.58
CA SER A 93 12.13 14.01 12.90
C SER A 93 12.49 12.54 13.14
N ARG A 94 13.42 12.26 14.06
CA ARG A 94 13.78 10.87 14.40
C ARG A 94 12.57 10.03 14.82
N THR A 95 11.63 10.63 15.54
CA THR A 95 10.38 9.98 15.97
C THR A 95 9.48 9.69 14.76
N THR A 96 9.32 10.67 13.86
CA THR A 96 8.57 10.52 12.61
C THR A 96 9.17 9.42 11.73
N HIS A 97 10.49 9.43 11.55
CA HIS A 97 11.21 8.43 10.76
C HIS A 97 10.99 7.01 11.32
N ARG A 98 11.10 6.82 12.63
CA ARG A 98 10.83 5.51 13.26
C ARG A 98 9.38 5.05 13.07
N SER A 99 8.42 5.97 13.18
CA SER A 99 7.00 5.68 12.91
C SER A 99 6.79 5.25 11.46
N LEU A 100 7.46 5.94 10.51
CA LEU A 100 7.44 5.59 9.10
C LEU A 100 8.06 4.22 8.81
N CYS A 101 9.13 3.81 9.49
CA CYS A 101 9.71 2.48 9.32
C CYS A 101 8.68 1.39 9.68
N LYS A 102 8.04 1.51 10.85
CA LYS A 102 7.00 0.57 11.28
C LYS A 102 5.85 0.49 10.28
N LEU A 103 5.35 1.66 9.84
CA LEU A 103 4.31 1.72 8.81
C LEU A 103 4.77 1.03 7.52
N PHE A 104 6.01 1.27 7.08
CA PHE A 104 6.52 0.70 5.84
C PHE A 104 6.64 -0.82 5.87
N ASP A 105 7.04 -1.37 7.02
CA ASP A 105 7.09 -2.82 7.25
C ASP A 105 5.69 -3.43 7.15
N GLU A 106 4.68 -2.82 7.80
CA GLU A 106 3.28 -3.26 7.69
C GLU A 106 2.76 -3.20 6.24
N LEU A 107 3.12 -2.15 5.50
CA LEU A 107 2.73 -2.01 4.09
C LEU A 107 3.39 -3.05 3.17
N HIS A 108 4.52 -3.65 3.58
CA HIS A 108 5.24 -4.62 2.77
C HIS A 108 4.42 -5.90 2.57
N ASP A 109 3.79 -6.40 3.63
CA ASP A 109 2.95 -7.59 3.58
C ASP A 109 1.72 -7.35 2.71
N VAL A 110 1.08 -6.19 2.88
CA VAL A 110 -0.04 -5.77 2.02
C VAL A 110 0.40 -5.64 0.55
N LYS A 111 1.62 -5.14 0.30
CA LYS A 111 2.17 -5.06 -1.05
C LYS A 111 2.38 -6.43 -1.67
N SER A 112 2.87 -7.40 -0.91
CA SER A 112 3.02 -8.79 -1.35
C SER A 112 1.67 -9.38 -1.78
N ILE A 113 0.64 -9.25 -0.94
CA ILE A 113 -0.71 -9.75 -1.23
C ILE A 113 -1.30 -9.05 -2.45
N SER A 114 -1.16 -7.72 -2.55
CA SER A 114 -1.66 -6.97 -3.71
C SER A 114 -1.09 -7.43 -5.05
N LYS A 115 0.17 -7.88 -5.07
CA LYS A 115 0.79 -8.45 -6.28
C LYS A 115 0.19 -9.81 -6.60
N LYS A 116 0.01 -10.68 -5.60
CA LYS A 116 -0.64 -11.98 -5.78
C LYS A 116 -2.07 -11.84 -6.31
N LEU A 117 -2.82 -10.86 -5.81
CA LEU A 117 -4.17 -10.53 -6.28
C LEU A 117 -4.24 -10.07 -7.75
N GLN A 118 -3.11 -9.68 -8.34
CA GLN A 118 -3.03 -9.20 -9.72
C GLN A 118 -2.54 -10.28 -10.70
N ASN A 119 -2.24 -11.49 -10.22
CA ASN A 119 -1.78 -12.57 -11.08
C ASN A 119 -2.92 -13.09 -11.96
N ASP A 120 -2.61 -13.34 -13.23
CA ASP A 120 -3.51 -14.02 -14.15
C ASP A 120 -3.80 -15.44 -13.65
N GLY A 121 -5.05 -15.88 -13.78
CA GLY A 121 -5.48 -17.21 -13.35
C GLY A 121 -5.76 -17.38 -11.86
N LEU A 122 -5.71 -16.30 -11.06
CA LEU A 122 -6.11 -16.33 -9.66
C LEU A 122 -7.58 -16.77 -9.53
N THR A 123 -7.84 -17.86 -8.79
CA THR A 123 -9.20 -18.33 -8.58
C THR A 123 -9.90 -17.53 -7.47
N LEU A 124 -11.23 -17.58 -7.42
CA LEU A 124 -11.97 -16.95 -6.32
C LEU A 124 -11.66 -17.58 -4.95
N LEU A 125 -11.23 -18.85 -4.93
CA LEU A 125 -10.74 -19.50 -3.71
C LEU A 125 -9.42 -18.89 -3.26
N ASP A 126 -8.46 -18.70 -4.19
CA ASP A 126 -7.19 -18.04 -3.87
C ASP A 126 -7.38 -16.60 -3.38
N ASP A 127 -8.26 -15.85 -4.04
CA ASP A 127 -8.65 -14.51 -3.58
C ASP A 127 -9.19 -14.53 -2.15
N ARG A 128 -10.05 -15.51 -1.83
CA ARG A 128 -10.62 -15.67 -0.49
C ARG A 128 -9.56 -16.00 0.55
N ASP A 129 -8.64 -16.91 0.23
CA ASP A 129 -7.55 -17.31 1.11
C ASP A 129 -6.60 -16.14 1.38
N LEU A 130 -6.28 -15.34 0.35
CA LEU A 130 -5.44 -14.15 0.49
C LEU A 130 -6.09 -13.07 1.36
N HIS A 131 -7.38 -12.79 1.15
CA HIS A 131 -8.13 -11.86 2.00
C HIS A 131 -8.28 -12.38 3.44
N GLY A 132 -8.46 -13.69 3.62
CA GLY A 132 -8.52 -14.33 4.93
C GLY A 132 -7.21 -14.14 5.71
N GLY A 133 -6.08 -14.51 5.11
CA GLY A 133 -4.77 -14.30 5.73
C GLY A 133 -4.45 -12.83 5.99
N LEU A 134 -4.92 -11.92 5.11
CA LEU A 134 -4.76 -10.48 5.35
C LEU A 134 -5.58 -9.99 6.55
N LEU A 135 -6.77 -10.55 6.79
CA LEU A 135 -7.60 -10.22 7.95
C LEU A 135 -7.03 -10.77 9.26
N GLU A 136 -6.29 -11.87 9.22
CA GLU A 136 -5.58 -12.39 10.39
C GLU A 136 -4.48 -11.41 10.86
N VAL A 137 -3.77 -10.78 9.91
CA VAL A 137 -2.70 -9.81 10.20
C VAL A 137 -3.26 -8.41 10.47
N HIS A 138 -4.29 -7.99 9.71
CA HIS A 138 -4.92 -6.68 9.81
C HIS A 138 -6.44 -6.78 9.97
N PRO A 139 -6.93 -7.08 11.20
CA PRO A 139 -8.37 -7.22 11.47
C PRO A 139 -9.20 -5.97 11.14
N SER A 140 -8.58 -4.79 11.18
CA SER A 140 -9.21 -3.51 10.82
C SER A 140 -9.71 -3.45 9.37
N PHE A 141 -9.26 -4.35 8.49
CA PHE A 141 -9.69 -4.40 7.09
C PHE A 141 -11.04 -5.13 6.89
N GLY A 142 -11.67 -5.60 7.97
CA GLY A 142 -12.94 -6.36 7.96
C GLY A 142 -14.05 -5.70 7.14
N ASN A 143 -14.18 -4.38 7.21
CA ASN A 143 -15.22 -3.62 6.51
C ASN A 143 -15.16 -3.72 4.98
N TYR A 144 -14.03 -4.17 4.41
CA TYR A 144 -13.85 -4.30 2.96
C TYR A 144 -13.47 -5.71 2.53
N GLN A 145 -12.73 -6.45 3.37
CA GLN A 145 -12.17 -7.74 2.99
C GLN A 145 -12.99 -8.94 3.45
N ALA A 146 -13.85 -8.77 4.47
CA ALA A 146 -14.69 -9.86 4.96
C ALA A 146 -15.63 -10.41 3.86
N PRO A 147 -16.00 -11.70 3.89
CA PRO A 147 -16.93 -12.30 2.92
C PRO A 147 -18.33 -11.68 2.91
N ASN A 148 -18.72 -11.07 4.01
CA ASN A 148 -19.99 -10.38 4.22
C ASN A 148 -19.81 -8.85 4.34
N ALA A 149 -18.65 -8.32 3.92
CA ALA A 149 -18.42 -6.87 3.92
C ALA A 149 -19.49 -6.16 3.08
N PRO A 150 -19.95 -4.95 3.46
CA PRO A 150 -21.02 -4.24 2.74
C PRO A 150 -20.76 -4.00 1.25
N ILE A 151 -19.48 -3.98 0.84
CA ILE A 151 -19.06 -3.82 -0.55
C ILE A 151 -19.26 -5.09 -1.41
N VAL A 152 -19.46 -6.26 -0.80
CA VAL A 152 -19.62 -7.53 -1.51
C VAL A 152 -21.01 -7.60 -2.14
N HIS A 153 -21.06 -7.59 -3.47
CA HIS A 153 -22.31 -7.50 -4.22
C HIS A 153 -23.15 -8.78 -4.14
N SER A 154 -22.52 -9.95 -4.16
CA SER A 154 -23.23 -11.23 -4.21
C SER A 154 -22.58 -12.27 -3.27
N PRO A 155 -22.65 -12.05 -1.94
CA PRO A 155 -21.89 -12.84 -0.96
C PRO A 155 -22.26 -14.33 -0.97
N LYS A 156 -23.53 -14.66 -1.20
CA LYS A 156 -23.99 -16.06 -1.33
C LYS A 156 -23.40 -16.74 -2.57
N PHE A 157 -23.33 -16.03 -3.70
CA PHE A 157 -22.75 -16.54 -4.94
C PHE A 157 -21.24 -16.75 -4.78
N GLU A 158 -20.52 -15.76 -4.28
CA GLU A 158 -19.08 -15.88 -4.02
C GLU A 158 -18.78 -17.06 -3.09
N SER A 159 -19.55 -17.21 -2.00
CA SER A 159 -19.39 -18.34 -1.07
C SER A 159 -19.64 -19.70 -1.73
N ALA A 160 -20.67 -19.80 -2.59
CA ALA A 160 -20.96 -21.04 -3.32
C ALA A 160 -19.81 -21.42 -4.27
N VAL A 161 -19.28 -20.45 -5.03
CA VAL A 161 -18.13 -20.67 -5.93
C VAL A 161 -16.88 -21.09 -5.15
N VAL A 162 -16.58 -20.42 -4.03
CA VAL A 162 -15.45 -20.79 -3.14
C VAL A 162 -15.61 -22.22 -2.63
N LYS A 163 -16.81 -22.62 -2.20
CA LYS A 163 -17.08 -24.00 -1.75
C LYS A 163 -16.87 -25.03 -2.87
N MET A 164 -17.36 -24.75 -4.08
CA MET A 164 -17.19 -25.63 -5.24
C MET A 164 -15.72 -25.82 -5.62
N LEU A 165 -14.94 -24.73 -5.63
CA LEU A 165 -13.49 -24.78 -5.89
C LEU A 165 -12.73 -25.51 -4.78
N GLY A 166 -13.14 -25.32 -3.51
CA GLY A 166 -12.51 -25.98 -2.36
C GLY A 166 -12.80 -27.48 -2.26
N GLY A 167 -13.88 -27.96 -2.88
CA GLY A 167 -14.15 -29.39 -3.06
C GLY A 167 -13.19 -30.02 -4.08
N ARG A 168 -12.96 -29.37 -5.22
CA ARG A 168 -12.09 -29.84 -6.30
C ARG A 168 -10.60 -29.93 -5.95
N ARG A 169 -10.14 -29.29 -4.86
CA ARG A 169 -8.76 -29.39 -4.37
C ARG A 169 -8.51 -30.65 -3.53
N ARG A 170 -9.56 -31.36 -3.11
CA ARG A 170 -9.48 -32.52 -2.19
C ARG A 170 -9.57 -33.87 -2.91
N ASP A 171 -9.82 -33.84 -4.21
CA ASP A 171 -9.81 -34.99 -5.13
C ASP A 171 -8.51 -34.98 -5.94
#